data_AF-A0A368UKP0-F1
#
_entry.id   AF-A0A368UKP0-F1
#
_cell.length_a   1.000
_cell.length_b   1.000
_cell.length_c   1.000
_cell.angle_alpha   90.00
_cell.angle_beta   90.00
_cell.angle_gamma   90.00
#
_symmetry.space_group_name_H-M   'P 1'
#
loop_
_entity.id
_entity.type
_entity.pdbx_description
1 polymer ?
#
loop_
_entity_poly.entity_id
_entity_poly.type
_entity_poly.pdbx_seq_one_letter_code
_entity_poly.pdbx_strand_id
1 'polypeptide(L)'
;MRNLLIGLTTVLAWVPSTLLVVLACFALIGAVGSIFDLPITFSLKWILTSLFGIAGYIALTSVSWGLKLNHKTRLVFLILGFLALGFTYWSGVKFDGEMFKLGSGWFEVYLFLCPALFLLIHIVLHLLWLRKAI
;
A
#
# COMPACT_ATOMS: atom_id res chain seq x y z
N MET A 1 -23.51 1.49 9.43
CA MET A 1 -22.35 0.59 9.16
C MET A 1 -21.30 1.23 8.24
N ARG A 2 -21.67 1.82 7.09
CA ARG A 2 -20.71 2.45 6.15
C ARG A 2 -19.76 3.47 6.80
N ASN A 3 -20.29 4.39 7.61
CA ASN A 3 -19.49 5.45 8.25
C ASN A 3 -18.50 4.89 9.28
N LEU A 4 -18.86 3.82 10.00
CA LEU A 4 -17.96 3.13 10.93
C LEU A 4 -16.79 2.49 10.20
N LEU A 5 -17.05 1.81 9.07
CA LEU A 5 -16.02 1.20 8.24
C LEU A 5 -15.04 2.26 7.69
N ILE A 6 -15.56 3.42 7.26
CA ILE A 6 -14.73 4.54 6.79
C ILE A 6 -13.87 5.09 7.93
N GLY A 7 -14.45 5.31 9.11
CA GLY A 7 -13.69 5.77 10.29
C GLY A 7 -12.57 4.81 10.68
N LEU A 8 -12.86 3.51 10.75
CA LEU A 8 -11.86 2.48 11.03
C LEU A 8 -10.78 2.40 9.94
N THR A 9 -11.17 2.47 8.67
CA THR A 9 -10.21 2.51 7.54
C THR A 9 -9.30 3.73 7.65
N THR A 10 -9.85 4.87 8.08
CA THR A 10 -9.07 6.10 8.21
C THR A 10 -7.99 5.94 9.28
N VAL A 11 -8.36 5.48 10.48
CA VAL A 11 -7.44 5.36 11.62
C VAL A 11 -6.47 4.19 11.48
N LEU A 12 -6.94 3.04 11.01
CA LEU A 12 -6.16 1.79 11.02
C LEU A 12 -5.43 1.54 9.70
N ALA A 13 -5.85 2.15 8.58
CA ALA A 13 -5.23 1.91 7.29
C ALA A 13 -4.63 3.18 6.69
N TRP A 14 -5.42 4.24 6.57
CA TRP A 14 -4.99 5.46 5.90
C TRP A 14 -3.88 6.17 6.67
N VAL A 15 -4.03 6.37 7.99
CA VAL A 15 -3.00 6.99 8.85
C VAL A 15 -1.65 6.28 8.73
N PRO A 16 -1.51 4.97 9.00
CA PRO A 16 -0.22 4.29 8.84
C PRO A 16 0.28 4.28 7.39
N SER A 17 -0.62 4.23 6.41
CA SER A 17 -0.24 4.33 4.99
C SER A 17 0.32 5.70 4.60
N THR A 18 0.02 6.78 5.34
CA THR A 18 0.63 8.09 5.09
C THR A 18 2.15 8.05 5.32
N LEU A 19 2.62 7.34 6.34
CA LEU A 19 4.06 7.17 6.56
C LEU A 19 4.66 6.29 5.46
N LEU A 20 3.98 5.20 5.11
CA LEU A 20 4.43 4.29 4.06
C LEU A 20 4.52 4.97 2.69
N VAL A 21 3.62 5.89 2.35
CA VAL A 21 3.70 6.60 1.06
C VAL A 21 4.88 7.56 1.02
N VAL A 22 5.21 8.21 2.14
CA VAL A 22 6.41 9.05 2.24
C VAL A 22 7.66 8.19 2.02
N LEU A 23 7.75 7.03 2.67
CA LEU A 23 8.84 6.08 2.46
C LEU A 23 8.90 5.57 1.00
N ALA A 24 7.74 5.30 0.39
CA ALA A 24 7.66 4.89 -1.02
C ALA A 24 8.17 6.00 -1.96
N CYS A 25 7.90 7.28 -1.68
CA CYS A 25 8.45 8.38 -2.45
C CYS A 25 9.98 8.45 -2.36
N PHE A 26 10.55 8.29 -1.17
CA PHE A 26 12.01 8.23 -1.00
C PHE A 26 12.62 7.02 -1.72
N ALA A 27 12.01 5.84 -1.58
CA ALA A 27 12.44 4.62 -2.26
C ALA A 27 12.37 4.78 -3.80
N LEU A 28 11.34 5.44 -4.32
CA LEU A 28 11.19 5.73 -5.75
C LEU A 28 12.32 6.64 -6.24
N ILE A 29 12.59 7.75 -5.55
CA ILE A 29 13.67 8.68 -5.91
C ILE A 29 15.02 7.95 -5.88
N GLY A 30 15.29 7.18 -4.83
CA GLY A 30 16.52 6.39 -4.71
C GLY A 30 16.68 5.39 -5.85
N ALA A 31 15.63 4.60 -6.12
CA ALA A 31 15.66 3.55 -7.15
C ALA A 31 15.78 4.11 -8.58
N VAL A 32 15.17 5.28 -8.86
CA VAL A 32 15.35 5.98 -10.14
C VAL A 32 16.76 6.55 -10.26
N GLY A 33 17.28 7.16 -9.19
CA GLY A 33 18.63 7.73 -9.16
C GLY A 33 19.73 6.68 -9.39
N SER A 34 19.53 5.47 -8.85
CA SER A 34 20.51 4.38 -8.96
C SER A 34 20.27 3.41 -10.13
N ILE A 35 19.47 3.80 -11.13
CA ILE A 35 19.05 2.86 -12.19
C ILE A 35 20.21 2.36 -13.07
N PHE A 36 21.26 3.17 -13.21
CA PHE A 36 22.46 2.83 -13.97
C PHE A 36 23.60 2.26 -13.10
N ASP A 37 23.52 2.43 -11.77
CA ASP A 37 24.56 2.01 -10.83
C ASP A 37 24.30 0.62 -10.24
N LEU A 38 23.04 0.20 -10.18
CA LEU A 38 22.61 -1.10 -9.65
C LEU A 38 22.07 -2.00 -10.77
N PRO A 39 21.99 -3.33 -10.55
CA PRO A 39 21.33 -4.22 -11.48
C PRO A 39 19.92 -3.72 -11.83
N ILE A 40 19.64 -3.55 -13.12
CA ILE A 40 18.38 -2.94 -13.58
C ILE A 40 17.14 -3.63 -13.01
N THR A 41 17.22 -4.94 -12.79
CA THR A 41 16.15 -5.75 -12.18
C THR A 41 15.88 -5.40 -10.72
N PHE A 42 16.89 -4.95 -9.97
CA PHE A 42 16.73 -4.47 -8.60
C PHE A 42 16.00 -3.11 -8.61
N SER A 43 16.50 -2.15 -9.38
CA SER A 43 15.92 -0.81 -9.47
C SER A 43 14.47 -0.84 -9.98
N LEU A 44 14.18 -1.64 -11.02
CA LEU A 44 12.82 -1.81 -11.54
C LEU A 44 11.84 -2.37 -10.51
N LYS A 45 12.25 -3.35 -9.69
CA LYS A 45 11.40 -3.91 -8.63
C LYS A 45 11.00 -2.83 -7.63
N TRP A 46 11.96 -2.02 -7.17
CA TRP A 46 11.71 -0.96 -6.19
C TRP A 46 10.90 0.20 -6.77
N ILE A 47 11.12 0.56 -8.04
CA ILE A 47 10.30 1.54 -8.74
C ILE A 47 8.84 1.05 -8.81
N LEU A 48 8.61 -0.19 -9.27
CA LEU A 48 7.27 -0.75 -9.38
C LEU A 48 6.57 -0.86 -8.01
N THR A 49 7.26 -1.38 -7.01
CA THR A 49 6.73 -1.49 -5.63
C THR A 49 6.34 -0.12 -5.09
N SER A 50 7.17 0.91 -5.31
CA SER A 50 6.88 2.26 -4.85
C SER A 50 5.66 2.86 -5.55
N LEU A 51 5.56 2.72 -6.88
CA LEU A 51 4.40 3.17 -7.66
C LEU A 51 3.11 2.44 -7.23
N PHE A 52 3.20 1.14 -6.99
CA PHE A 52 2.07 0.34 -6.52
C PHE A 52 1.63 0.72 -5.11
N GLY A 53 2.58 0.99 -4.20
CA GLY A 53 2.30 1.51 -2.86
C GLY A 53 1.60 2.87 -2.90
N ILE A 54 2.07 3.79 -3.75
CA ILE A 54 1.45 5.10 -3.97
C ILE A 54 0.02 4.94 -4.52
N ALA A 55 -0.19 4.06 -5.50
CA ALA A 55 -1.52 3.76 -6.03
C ALA A 55 -2.47 3.24 -4.92
N GLY A 56 -1.99 2.30 -4.09
CA GLY A 56 -2.71 1.81 -2.92
C GLY A 56 -3.13 2.91 -1.95
N TYR A 57 -2.21 3.83 -1.65
CA TYR A 57 -2.48 4.99 -0.81
C TYR A 57 -3.55 5.91 -1.42
N ILE A 58 -3.50 6.18 -2.72
CA ILE A 58 -4.51 6.97 -3.43
C ILE A 58 -5.89 6.30 -3.31
N ALA A 59 -5.97 4.97 -3.46
CA ALA A 59 -7.22 4.24 -3.29
C ALA A 59 -7.77 4.33 -1.86
N LEU A 60 -6.93 4.12 -0.83
CA LEU A 60 -7.31 4.28 0.57
C LEU A 60 -7.76 5.70 0.89
N THR A 61 -7.08 6.71 0.33
CA THR A 61 -7.48 8.11 0.46
C THR A 61 -8.85 8.33 -0.17
N SER A 62 -9.13 7.71 -1.32
CA SER A 62 -10.44 7.83 -1.96
C SER A 62 -11.58 7.18 -1.17
N VAL A 63 -11.30 6.11 -0.42
CA VAL A 63 -12.27 5.47 0.47
C VAL A 63 -12.48 6.29 1.75
N SER A 64 -11.40 6.82 2.32
CA SER A 64 -11.43 7.53 3.62
C SER A 64 -12.00 8.94 3.51
N TRP A 65 -11.67 9.64 2.42
CA TRP A 65 -12.02 11.05 2.18
C TRP A 65 -13.04 11.26 1.06
N GLY A 66 -13.50 10.18 0.43
CA GLY A 66 -14.54 10.26 -0.61
C GLY A 66 -14.07 10.85 -1.94
N LEU A 67 -12.78 10.79 -2.29
CA LEU A 67 -12.32 11.22 -3.62
C LEU A 67 -13.02 10.43 -4.73
N LYS A 68 -13.42 11.15 -5.79
CA LYS A 68 -14.04 10.59 -6.98
C LYS A 68 -12.99 9.78 -7.76
N LEU A 69 -13.11 8.46 -7.67
CA LEU A 69 -12.25 7.51 -8.37
C LEU A 69 -13.15 6.44 -8.96
N ASN A 70 -12.96 6.13 -10.25
CA ASN A 70 -13.76 5.11 -10.92
C ASN A 70 -13.61 3.77 -10.20
N HIS A 71 -14.71 3.04 -10.06
CA HIS A 71 -14.76 1.81 -9.26
C HIS A 71 -13.72 0.76 -9.69
N LYS A 72 -13.53 0.58 -11.00
CA LYS A 72 -12.50 -0.32 -11.57
C LYS A 72 -11.08 0.16 -11.24
N THR A 73 -10.79 1.45 -11.42
CA THR A 73 -9.47 2.03 -11.12
C THR A 73 -9.14 1.91 -9.65
N ARG A 74 -10.12 2.19 -8.78
CA ARG A 74 -9.97 2.02 -7.34
C ARG A 74 -9.66 0.57 -6.97
N LEU A 75 -10.35 -0.41 -7.55
CA LEU A 75 -10.06 -1.83 -7.32
C LEU A 75 -8.63 -2.19 -7.74
N VAL A 76 -8.19 -1.78 -8.93
CA VAL A 76 -6.82 -2.04 -9.40
C VAL A 76 -5.81 -1.44 -8.43
N PHE A 77 -6.01 -0.18 -8.02
CA PHE A 77 -5.11 0.49 -7.09
C PHE A 77 -5.06 -0.17 -5.71
N LEU A 78 -6.19 -0.65 -5.19
CA LEU A 78 -6.23 -1.43 -3.94
C LEU A 78 -5.39 -2.71 -4.06
N ILE A 79 -5.53 -3.45 -5.17
CA ILE A 79 -4.77 -4.68 -5.42
C ILE A 79 -3.28 -4.38 -5.54
N LEU A 80 -2.89 -3.35 -6.30
CA LEU A 80 -1.50 -2.94 -6.42
C LEU A 80 -0.90 -2.56 -5.06
N GLY A 81 -1.63 -1.78 -4.25
CA GLY A 81 -1.23 -1.44 -2.89
C GLY A 81 -1.00 -2.66 -2.00
N PHE A 82 -1.90 -3.64 -2.07
CA PHE A 82 -1.79 -4.89 -1.31
C PHE A 82 -0.56 -5.70 -1.73
N LEU A 83 -0.30 -5.82 -3.05
CA LEU A 83 0.88 -6.49 -3.57
C LEU A 83 2.17 -5.78 -3.17
N ALA A 84 2.19 -4.44 -3.19
CA ALA A 84 3.33 -3.64 -2.75
C ALA A 84 3.65 -3.87 -1.28
N LEU A 85 2.64 -3.86 -0.40
CA LEU A 85 2.82 -4.16 1.02
C LEU A 85 3.40 -5.57 1.22
N GLY A 86 2.86 -6.57 0.54
CA GLY A 86 3.36 -7.95 0.63
C GLY A 86 4.81 -8.07 0.17
N PHE A 87 5.17 -7.41 -0.94
CA PHE A 87 6.54 -7.39 -1.43
C PHE A 87 7.50 -6.67 -0.47
N THR A 88 7.10 -5.51 0.06
CA THR A 88 7.92 -4.73 1.00
C THR A 88 8.15 -5.50 2.29
N TYR A 89 7.12 -6.13 2.85
CA TYR A 89 7.24 -6.99 4.04
C TYR A 89 8.19 -8.17 3.78
N TRP A 90 7.99 -8.90 2.68
CA TRP A 90 8.85 -10.02 2.30
C TRP A 90 10.31 -9.61 2.06
N SER A 91 10.53 -8.45 1.45
CA SER A 91 11.86 -7.91 1.20
C SER A 91 12.53 -7.47 2.51
N GLY A 92 11.78 -6.86 3.43
CA GLY A 92 12.28 -6.51 4.76
C GLY A 92 12.78 -7.73 5.54
N VAL A 93 12.06 -8.85 5.49
CA VAL A 93 12.46 -10.12 6.12
C VAL A 93 13.74 -10.70 5.50
N LYS A 94 13.92 -10.57 4.18
CA LYS A 94 15.07 -11.17 3.47
C LYS A 94 16.35 -10.34 3.49
N PHE A 95 16.24 -9.01 3.53
CA PHE A 95 17.40 -8.14 3.35
C PHE A 95 18.10 -7.77 4.67
N ASP A 96 17.62 -8.25 5.82
CA ASP A 96 18.24 -8.15 7.17
C ASP A 96 18.75 -6.75 7.59
N GLY A 97 18.35 -5.71 6.86
CA GLY A 97 18.81 -4.34 7.04
C GLY A 97 18.18 -3.76 8.30
N GLU A 98 19.01 -3.20 9.18
CA GLU A 98 18.57 -2.62 10.46
C GLU A 98 17.50 -1.52 10.29
N MET A 99 17.45 -0.85 9.14
CA MET A 99 16.37 0.11 8.80
C MET A 99 14.99 -0.54 8.59
N PHE A 100 14.94 -1.83 8.25
CA PHE A 100 13.70 -2.61 8.07
C PHE A 100 13.36 -3.50 9.26
N LYS A 101 14.26 -3.64 10.24
CA LYS A 101 13.94 -4.10 11.59
C LYS A 101 13.19 -2.99 12.32
N LEU A 102 12.02 -2.63 11.79
CA LEU A 102 11.01 -1.89 12.54
C LEU A 102 10.79 -2.68 13.82
N GLY A 103 11.24 -2.11 14.96
CA GLY A 103 11.37 -2.83 16.23
C GLY A 103 10.20 -3.77 16.47
N SER A 104 10.49 -5.05 16.69
CA SER A 104 9.48 -6.09 16.87
C SER A 104 8.45 -5.65 17.90
N GLY A 105 7.19 -5.51 17.49
CA GLY A 105 6.13 -5.01 18.37
C GLY A 105 4.87 -4.54 17.65
N TRP A 106 4.02 -3.82 18.39
CA TRP A 106 2.74 -3.27 17.92
C TRP A 106 2.87 -2.28 16.75
N PHE A 107 4.03 -1.66 16.56
CA PHE A 107 4.25 -0.68 15.50
C PHE A 107 4.28 -1.32 14.12
N GLU A 108 4.96 -2.47 13.96
CA GLU A 108 4.99 -3.20 12.69
C GLU A 108 3.59 -3.73 12.31
N VAL A 109 2.84 -4.23 13.31
CA VAL A 109 1.45 -4.66 13.15
C VAL A 109 0.59 -3.48 12.68
N TYR A 110 0.73 -2.32 13.30
CA TYR A 110 -0.03 -1.13 12.92
C TYR A 110 0.37 -0.61 11.53
N LEU A 111 1.65 -0.65 11.18
CA LEU A 111 2.16 -0.10 9.93
C LEU A 111 1.88 -1.01 8.72
N PHE A 112 1.98 -2.33 8.86
CA PHE A 112 1.83 -3.26 7.74
C PHE A 112 0.54 -4.06 7.79
N LEU A 113 0.23 -4.69 8.93
CA LEU A 113 -0.93 -5.60 9.01
C LEU A 113 -2.25 -4.83 8.91
N CYS A 114 -2.38 -3.71 9.60
CA CYS A 114 -3.63 -2.94 9.58
C CYS A 114 -3.96 -2.41 8.16
N PRO A 115 -3.05 -1.73 7.42
CA PRO A 115 -3.28 -1.39 6.01
C PRO A 115 -3.60 -2.60 5.13
N ALA A 116 -2.88 -3.71 5.28
CA ALA A 116 -3.09 -4.90 4.47
C ALA A 116 -4.50 -5.50 4.67
N LEU A 117 -4.96 -5.60 5.92
CA LEU A 117 -6.30 -6.11 6.26
C LEU A 117 -7.39 -5.22 5.66
N PHE A 118 -7.28 -3.91 5.81
CA PHE A 118 -8.30 -2.99 5.28
C PHE A 118 -8.27 -2.90 3.75
N LEU A 119 -7.09 -2.97 3.11
CA LEU A 119 -7.01 -3.13 1.66
C LEU A 119 -7.76 -4.39 1.21
N LEU A 120 -7.54 -5.53 1.87
CA LEU A 120 -8.21 -6.78 1.55
C LEU A 120 -9.74 -6.67 1.71
N ILE A 121 -10.22 -6.09 2.81
CA ILE A 121 -11.65 -5.84 3.04
C ILE A 121 -12.23 -5.01 1.90
N HIS A 122 -11.57 -3.91 1.51
CA HIS A 122 -12.07 -3.05 0.44
C HIS A 122 -12.00 -3.71 -0.94
N ILE A 123 -10.99 -4.55 -1.21
CA ILE A 123 -10.91 -5.37 -2.44
C ILE A 123 -12.15 -6.27 -2.53
N VAL A 124 -12.44 -7.04 -1.47
CA VAL A 124 -13.59 -7.95 -1.43
C VAL A 124 -14.90 -7.19 -1.63
N LEU A 125 -15.09 -6.06 -0.94
CA LEU A 125 -16.29 -5.23 -1.11
C LEU A 125 -16.43 -4.70 -2.54
N HIS A 126 -15.33 -4.25 -3.16
CA HIS A 126 -15.38 -3.73 -4.53
C HIS A 126 -15.68 -4.83 -5.56
N LEU A 127 -15.16 -6.05 -5.36
CA LEU A 127 -15.49 -7.21 -6.19
C LEU A 127 -16.97 -7.58 -6.08
N LEU A 128 -17.52 -7.59 -4.86
CA LEU A 128 -18.95 -7.86 -4.63
C LEU A 128 -19.84 -6.79 -5.27
N TRP A 129 -19.43 -5.52 -5.28
CA TRP A 129 -20.17 -4.46 -5.96
C TRP A 129 -20.09 -4.54 -7.48
N LEU A 130 -18.94 -4.94 -8.05
CA LEU A 130 -18.82 -5.22 -9.49
C LEU A 130 -19.77 -6.32 -9.94
N ARG A 131 -19.87 -7.39 -9.15
CA ARG A 131 -20.77 -8.52 -9.47
C ARG A 131 -22.24 -8.15 -9.50
N LYS A 132 -22.67 -7.13 -8.74
CA LYS A 132 -24.06 -6.66 -8.71
C LYS A 132 -24.40 -5.70 -9.85
N ALA A 133 -23.40 -5.14 -10.53
CA ALA A 133 -23.58 -4.17 -11.61
C ALA A 133 -23.57 -4.80 -13.01
N ILE A 134 -23.31 -6.10 -13.09
CA ILE A 134 -23.36 -6.96 -14.29
C ILE A 134 -24.61 -7.81 -14.16
#